data_AF-A0A8C2UW89-F1
#
_entry.id   AF-A0A8C2UW89-F1
#
_cell.length_a   1.000
_cell.length_b   1.000
_cell.length_c   1.000
_cell.angle_alpha   90.00
_cell.angle_beta   90.00
_cell.angle_gamma   90.00
#
_symmetry.space_group_name_H-M   'P 1'
#
loop_
_entity.id
_entity.type
_entity.pdbx_description
1 polymer ?
#
loop_
_entity_poly.entity_id
_entity_poly.type
_entity_poly.pdbx_seq_one_letter_code
_entity_poly.pdbx_strand_id
1 'polypeptide(L)'
;MAEAGLPTEAAAEGKPGGPSPESVPSGTTISRVKLLDTMVDTFLQKLAAAGRRPSGTPEKDLCSVLAPYFLQQRDTLRRHVQKQEAKNQELAAAVLAGRRQVEELQRQVQARQQAWQALHRERQELAAVLKEPE
;
A
#
# COMPACT_ATOMS: atom_id res chain seq x y z
N MET A 1 30.66 -8.26 -14.46
CA MET A 1 29.68 -7.52 -15.29
C MET A 1 29.54 -6.12 -14.72
N ALA A 2 29.74 -5.13 -15.59
CA ALA A 2 29.45 -3.69 -15.48
C ALA A 2 30.08 -2.90 -14.32
N GLU A 3 31.30 -2.40 -14.57
CA GLU A 3 31.80 -1.13 -14.02
C GLU A 3 30.93 0.04 -14.53
N ALA A 4 30.56 0.94 -13.64
CA ALA A 4 29.89 2.19 -13.97
C ALA A 4 30.95 3.27 -14.27
N GLY A 5 31.31 3.41 -15.54
CA GLY A 5 32.09 4.54 -16.03
C GLY A 5 31.24 5.81 -16.08
N LEU A 6 31.65 6.82 -15.32
CA LEU A 6 31.35 8.24 -15.62
C LEU A 6 32.15 8.65 -16.87
N PRO A 7 31.59 9.50 -17.75
CA PRO A 7 32.41 10.31 -18.64
C PRO A 7 32.53 11.75 -18.13
N THR A 8 33.79 12.16 -18.06
CA THR A 8 34.34 13.49 -17.80
C THR A 8 34.50 14.27 -19.12
N GLU A 9 34.32 15.59 -19.04
CA GLU A 9 34.83 16.69 -19.91
C GLU A 9 34.71 16.66 -21.45
N ALA A 10 34.28 17.78 -22.05
CA ALA A 10 35.19 18.84 -22.53
C ALA A 10 34.50 19.83 -23.48
N ALA A 11 35.04 21.05 -23.51
CA ALA A 11 34.61 22.26 -24.18
C ALA A 11 34.52 22.20 -25.72
N ALA A 12 33.63 23.04 -26.28
CA ALA A 12 33.87 23.70 -27.56
C ALA A 12 33.11 25.04 -27.61
N GLU A 13 33.85 26.14 -27.57
CA GLU A 13 33.37 27.47 -27.96
C GLU A 13 32.95 27.48 -29.43
N GLY A 14 31.91 28.25 -29.72
CA GLY A 14 31.49 28.55 -31.08
C GLY A 14 30.40 29.62 -31.10
N LYS A 15 30.80 30.88 -30.98
CA LYS A 15 29.95 32.03 -31.30
C LYS A 15 30.05 32.32 -32.81
N PRO A 16 28.93 32.47 -33.51
CA PRO A 16 28.83 33.54 -34.49
C PRO A 16 27.57 34.38 -34.29
N GLY A 17 27.71 35.68 -34.52
CA GLY A 17 26.65 36.67 -34.42
C GLY A 17 25.51 36.45 -35.42
N GLY A 18 24.34 37.01 -35.08
CA GLY A 18 23.04 36.81 -35.72
C GLY A 18 22.87 37.33 -37.15
N PRO A 19 21.62 37.30 -37.66
CA PRO A 19 20.71 38.40 -37.33
C PRO A 19 19.28 37.97 -36.95
N SER A 20 18.58 38.89 -36.27
CA SER A 20 17.12 38.91 -36.07
C SER A 20 16.37 38.88 -37.42
N PRO A 21 15.15 38.30 -37.48
CA PRO A 21 13.96 39.08 -37.10
C PRO A 21 12.86 38.26 -36.38
N GLU A 22 11.99 39.00 -35.66
CA GLU A 22 10.54 38.79 -35.46
C GLU A 22 9.99 37.34 -35.54
N SER A 23 9.29 36.77 -34.57
CA SER A 23 8.18 37.35 -33.81
C SER A 23 7.69 36.26 -32.85
N VAL A 24 7.90 36.46 -31.54
CA VAL A 24 7.19 35.69 -30.52
C VAL A 24 5.78 36.28 -30.46
N PRO A 25 4.69 35.49 -30.40
CA PRO A 25 3.41 36.07 -30.04
C PRO A 25 3.56 36.57 -28.62
N SER A 26 3.68 37.90 -28.47
CA SER A 26 3.48 38.63 -27.22
C SER A 26 2.01 38.47 -26.83
N GLY A 27 1.64 37.24 -26.52
CA GLY A 27 0.28 36.80 -26.22
C GLY A 27 -0.07 37.25 -24.82
N THR A 28 -0.70 38.42 -24.76
CA THR A 28 -1.38 38.96 -23.59
C THR A 28 -0.46 39.35 -22.44
N THR A 29 0.26 40.45 -22.60
CA THR A 29 0.70 41.26 -21.46
C THR A 29 -0.55 41.84 -20.76
N ILE A 30 -1.24 41.01 -19.97
CA ILE A 30 -2.25 41.53 -19.04
C ILE A 30 -1.51 42.53 -18.16
N SER A 31 -1.88 43.81 -18.29
CA SER A 31 -1.38 44.87 -17.42
C SER A 31 -1.44 44.36 -15.98
N ARG A 32 -0.36 44.48 -15.20
CA ARG A 32 -0.30 44.02 -13.81
C ARG A 32 -1.50 44.51 -12.98
N VAL A 33 -2.02 45.69 -13.31
CA VAL A 33 -3.24 46.27 -12.73
C VAL A 33 -4.46 45.43 -13.07
N LYS A 34 -4.69 45.11 -14.35
CA LYS A 34 -5.80 44.23 -14.78
C LYS A 34 -5.71 42.83 -14.17
N LEU A 35 -4.50 42.31 -13.97
CA LEU A 35 -4.30 41.03 -13.29
C LEU A 35 -4.67 41.13 -11.81
N LEU A 36 -4.30 42.23 -11.15
CA LEU A 36 -4.67 42.48 -9.77
C LEU A 36 -6.19 42.60 -9.61
N ASP A 37 -6.85 43.38 -10.48
CA ASP A 37 -8.31 43.54 -10.47
C ASP A 37 -9.00 42.17 -10.61
N THR A 38 -8.54 41.34 -11.56
CA THR A 38 -9.08 39.99 -11.75
C THR A 38 -8.84 39.09 -10.54
N MET A 39 -7.66 39.17 -9.90
CA MET A 39 -7.38 38.42 -8.67
C MET A 39 -8.25 38.90 -7.51
N VAL A 40 -8.48 40.20 -7.37
CA VAL A 40 -9.34 40.79 -6.33
C VAL A 40 -10.78 40.37 -6.54
N ASP A 41 -11.32 40.48 -7.76
CA ASP A 41 -12.70 40.08 -8.07
C ASP A 41 -12.93 38.58 -7.81
N THR A 42 -12.03 37.73 -8.31
CA THR A 42 -12.12 36.28 -8.08
C THR A 42 -11.93 35.90 -6.61
N PHE A 43 -11.08 36.63 -5.89
CA PHE A 43 -10.87 36.44 -4.45
C PHE A 43 -12.11 36.86 -3.66
N LEU A 44 -12.69 38.04 -3.93
CA LEU A 44 -13.90 38.53 -3.26
C LEU A 44 -15.09 37.61 -3.53
N GLN A 45 -15.25 37.11 -4.76
CA GLN A 45 -16.29 36.15 -5.09
C GLN A 45 -16.16 34.85 -4.30
N LYS A 46 -14.94 34.29 -4.19
CA LYS A 46 -14.66 33.09 -3.40
C LYS A 46 -14.79 33.34 -1.89
N LEU A 47 -14.39 34.52 -1.41
CA LEU A 47 -14.43 34.90 0.00
C LEU A 47 -15.87 35.13 0.46
N ALA A 48 -16.70 35.79 -0.34
CA ALA A 48 -18.13 35.95 -0.09
C ALA A 48 -18.84 34.59 -0.02
N ALA A 49 -18.47 33.64 -0.89
CA ALA A 49 -19.01 32.29 -0.87
C ALA A 49 -18.52 31.45 0.33
N ALA A 50 -17.28 31.64 0.78
CA ALA A 50 -16.67 30.86 1.86
C ALA A 50 -16.91 31.45 3.26
N GLY A 51 -17.26 32.74 3.38
CA GLY A 51 -17.41 33.46 4.64
C GLY A 51 -16.16 33.45 5.53
N ARG A 52 -14.99 33.07 4.99
CA ARG A 52 -13.77 32.86 5.77
C ARG A 52 -12.85 34.07 5.71
N ARG A 53 -12.62 34.67 6.86
CA ARG A 53 -11.51 35.58 7.14
C ARG A 53 -10.50 34.83 8.03
N PRO A 54 -9.18 35.09 7.92
CA PRO A 54 -8.21 34.61 8.89
C PRO A 54 -8.68 34.97 10.30
N SER A 55 -8.60 34.00 11.21
CA SER A 55 -9.11 34.14 12.57
C SER A 55 -8.27 35.08 13.43
N GLY A 56 -7.04 35.38 13.00
CA GLY A 56 -6.06 36.15 13.78
C GLY A 56 -5.26 35.27 14.75
N THR A 57 -5.60 33.97 14.83
CA THR A 57 -4.84 32.96 15.58
C THR A 57 -4.10 32.05 14.59
N PRO A 58 -2.76 32.13 14.52
CA PRO A 58 -1.99 31.46 13.48
C PRO A 58 -2.14 29.94 13.50
N GLU A 59 -2.30 29.33 14.67
CA GLU A 59 -2.48 27.89 14.83
C GLU A 59 -3.77 27.42 14.16
N LYS A 60 -4.87 28.15 14.35
CA LYS A 60 -6.18 27.80 13.78
C LYS A 60 -6.18 27.97 12.26
N ASP A 61 -5.58 29.04 11.77
CA ASP A 61 -5.50 29.33 10.35
C ASP A 61 -4.60 28.29 9.64
N LEU A 62 -3.48 27.90 10.27
CA LEU A 62 -2.60 26.83 9.78
C LEU A 62 -3.31 25.47 9.79
N CYS A 63 -3.98 25.10 10.89
CA CYS A 63 -4.73 23.85 10.96
C CYS A 63 -5.82 23.78 9.88
N SER A 64 -6.49 24.89 9.57
CA SER A 64 -7.49 24.93 8.50
C SER A 64 -6.88 24.67 7.12
N VAL A 65 -5.68 25.19 6.85
CA VAL A 65 -4.96 24.97 5.59
C VAL A 65 -4.44 23.54 5.49
N LEU A 66 -3.94 22.98 6.60
CA LEU A 66 -3.34 21.64 6.61
C LEU A 66 -4.36 20.50 6.75
N ALA A 67 -5.56 20.77 7.26
CA ALA A 67 -6.57 19.75 7.53
C ALA A 67 -6.86 18.81 6.33
N PRO A 68 -7.04 19.30 5.09
CA PRO A 68 -7.26 18.42 3.93
C PRO A 68 -6.15 17.39 3.72
N TYR A 69 -4.89 17.78 3.91
CA TYR A 69 -3.73 16.90 3.73
C TYR A 69 -3.68 15.80 4.80
N PHE A 70 -3.89 16.17 6.07
CA PHE A 70 -3.89 15.18 7.16
C PHE A 70 -5.08 14.22 7.08
N LEU A 71 -6.24 14.70 6.63
CA LEU A 71 -7.39 13.84 6.36
C LEU A 71 -7.09 12.85 5.23
N GLN A 72 -6.53 13.33 4.11
CA GLN A 72 -6.11 12.46 3.01
C GLN A 72 -5.06 11.42 3.44
N GLN A 73 -4.08 11.83 4.25
CA GLN A 73 -3.06 10.92 4.79
C GLN A 73 -3.71 9.84 5.67
N ARG A 74 -4.56 10.24 6.61
CA ARG A 74 -5.28 9.32 7.49
C ARG A 74 -6.13 8.32 6.70
N ASP A 75 -6.87 8.78 5.71
CA ASP A 75 -7.78 7.93 4.93
C ASP A 75 -7.00 6.97 4.03
N THR A 76 -5.81 7.36 3.56
CA THR A 76 -4.90 6.47 2.83
C THR A 76 -4.34 5.38 3.73
N LEU A 77 -3.83 5.74 4.91
CA LEU A 77 -3.33 4.78 5.90
C LEU A 77 -4.44 3.82 6.34
N ARG A 78 -5.65 4.32 6.61
CA ARG A 78 -6.81 3.50 6.97
C ARG A 78 -7.12 2.46 5.89
N ARG A 79 -7.11 2.85 4.61
CA ARG A 79 -7.32 1.90 3.49
C ARG A 79 -6.23 0.83 3.43
N HIS A 80 -4.98 1.18 3.67
CA HIS A 80 -3.89 0.20 3.71
C HIS A 80 -4.03 -0.79 4.87
N VAL A 81 -4.37 -0.30 6.07
CA VAL A 81 -4.62 -1.14 7.25
C VAL A 81 -5.78 -2.09 6.99
N GLN A 82 -6.93 -1.58 6.53
CA GLN A 82 -8.10 -2.41 6.21
C GLN A 82 -7.80 -3.48 5.16
N LYS A 83 -7.04 -3.13 4.12
CA LYS A 83 -6.61 -4.08 3.09
C LYS A 83 -5.75 -5.20 3.70
N GLN A 84 -4.86 -4.86 4.64
CA GLN A 84 -4.01 -5.85 5.29
C GLN A 84 -4.80 -6.71 6.27
N GLU A 85 -5.73 -6.13 7.03
CA GLU A 85 -6.59 -6.84 7.96
C GLU A 85 -7.47 -7.87 7.23
N ALA A 86 -8.07 -7.52 6.09
CA ALA A 86 -8.85 -8.44 5.28
C ALA A 86 -8.02 -9.66 4.83
N LYS A 87 -6.82 -9.42 4.29
CA LYS A 87 -5.89 -10.50 3.92
C LYS A 87 -5.49 -11.36 5.12
N ASN A 88 -5.22 -10.74 6.26
CA ASN A 88 -4.85 -11.46 7.48
C ASN A 88 -6.01 -12.33 7.97
N GLN A 89 -7.26 -11.87 7.85
CA GLN A 89 -8.45 -12.66 8.17
C GLN A 89 -8.59 -13.87 7.26
N GLU A 90 -8.39 -13.70 5.95
CA GLU A 90 -8.38 -14.82 4.98
C GLU A 90 -7.28 -15.84 5.31
N LEU A 91 -6.06 -15.37 5.58
CA LEU A 91 -4.94 -16.24 5.96
C LEU A 91 -5.20 -16.95 7.29
N ALA A 92 -5.77 -16.27 8.29
CA ALA A 92 -6.14 -16.88 9.56
C ALA A 92 -7.19 -17.98 9.37
N ALA A 93 -8.19 -17.75 8.51
CA ALA A 93 -9.18 -18.77 8.16
C ALA A 93 -8.53 -19.98 7.48
N ALA A 94 -7.62 -19.75 6.54
CA ALA A 94 -6.87 -20.81 5.87
C ALA A 94 -6.00 -21.62 6.87
N VAL A 95 -5.34 -20.95 7.82
CA VAL A 95 -4.56 -21.60 8.88
C VAL A 95 -5.45 -22.46 9.77
N LEU A 96 -6.62 -21.96 10.17
CA LEU A 96 -7.57 -22.74 10.97
C LEU A 96 -8.10 -23.95 10.20
N ALA A 97 -8.41 -23.80 8.91
CA ALA A 97 -8.79 -24.92 8.05
C ALA A 97 -7.67 -25.97 7.95
N GLY A 98 -6.42 -25.51 7.74
CA GLY A 98 -5.25 -26.38 7.72
C GLY A 98 -5.02 -27.12 9.04
N ARG A 99 -5.17 -26.46 10.19
CA ARG A 99 -5.06 -27.11 11.51
C ARG A 99 -6.09 -28.24 11.67
N ARG A 100 -7.34 -28.00 11.27
CA ARG A 100 -8.39 -29.05 11.30
C ARG A 100 -8.05 -30.24 10.41
N GLN A 101 -7.49 -30.00 9.22
CA GLN A 101 -7.04 -31.08 8.33
C GLN A 101 -5.91 -31.90 8.96
N VAL A 102 -4.95 -31.24 9.62
CA VAL A 102 -3.87 -31.94 10.32
C VAL A 102 -4.40 -32.78 11.47
N GLU A 103 -5.32 -32.26 12.28
CA GLU A 103 -5.97 -33.02 13.36
C GLU A 103 -6.70 -34.25 12.82
N GLU A 104 -7.41 -34.12 11.70
CA GLU A 104 -8.12 -35.23 11.08
C GLU A 104 -7.15 -36.32 10.57
N LEU A 105 -6.06 -35.90 9.92
CA LEU A 105 -5.01 -36.83 9.49
C LEU A 105 -4.35 -37.53 10.68
N GLN A 106 -4.10 -36.81 11.77
CA GLN A 106 -3.58 -37.41 13.00
C GLN A 106 -4.52 -38.48 13.56
N ARG A 107 -5.84 -38.21 13.59
CA ARG A 107 -6.84 -39.21 14.00
C ARG A 107 -6.81 -40.44 13.10
N GLN A 108 -6.73 -40.25 11.78
CA GLN A 108 -6.66 -41.38 10.84
C GLN A 108 -5.39 -42.22 11.02
N VAL A 109 -4.24 -41.57 11.20
CA VAL A 109 -2.97 -42.26 11.48
C VAL A 109 -3.07 -43.05 12.79
N GLN A 110 -3.63 -42.45 13.84
CA GLN A 110 -3.82 -43.11 15.14
C GLN A 110 -4.75 -44.33 15.02
N ALA A 111 -5.88 -44.19 14.32
CA ALA A 111 -6.83 -45.27 14.11
C ALA A 111 -6.21 -46.43 13.32
N ARG A 112 -5.44 -46.14 12.26
CA ARG A 112 -4.70 -47.16 11.52
C ARG A 112 -3.69 -47.87 12.40
N GLN A 113 -2.93 -47.12 13.22
CA GLN A 113 -1.97 -47.71 14.15
C GLN A 113 -2.66 -48.66 15.14
N GLN A 114 -3.78 -48.25 15.72
CA GLN A 114 -4.55 -49.08 16.64
C GLN A 114 -5.11 -50.34 15.95
N ALA A 115 -5.64 -50.22 14.73
CA ALA A 115 -6.10 -51.36 13.96
C ALA A 115 -4.96 -52.37 13.70
N TRP A 116 -3.77 -51.90 13.35
CA TRP A 116 -2.59 -52.76 13.19
C TRP A 116 -2.16 -53.43 14.50
N GLN A 117 -2.22 -52.72 15.62
CA GLN A 117 -1.94 -53.30 16.93
C GLN A 117 -2.95 -54.38 17.31
N ALA A 118 -4.23 -54.18 17.03
CA ALA A 118 -5.28 -55.17 17.28
C ALA A 118 -5.05 -56.45 16.47
N LEU A 119 -4.81 -56.33 15.15
CA LEU A 119 -4.47 -57.47 14.30
C LEU A 119 -3.22 -58.22 14.77
N HIS A 120 -2.21 -57.49 15.26
CA HIS A 120 -1.01 -58.12 15.80
C HIS A 120 -1.30 -58.93 17.07
N ARG A 121 -2.14 -58.41 17.97
CA ARG A 121 -2.56 -59.11 19.19
C ARG A 121 -3.38 -60.35 18.86
N GLU A 122 -4.38 -60.25 17.98
CA GLU A 122 -5.17 -61.40 17.51
C GLU A 122 -4.26 -62.48 16.91
N ARG A 123 -3.26 -62.09 16.10
CA ARG A 123 -2.29 -63.04 15.56
C ARG A 123 -1.46 -63.73 16.65
N GLN A 124 -1.06 -63.01 17.70
CA GLN A 124 -0.34 -63.58 18.83
C GLN A 124 -1.21 -64.55 19.64
N GLU A 125 -2.47 -64.20 19.87
CA GLU A 125 -3.44 -65.05 20.57
C GLU A 125 -3.73 -66.34 19.77
N LEU A 126 -3.97 -66.24 18.46
CA LEU A 126 -4.13 -67.41 17.60
C LEU A 126 -2.88 -68.31 17.62
N ALA A 127 -1.68 -67.72 17.60
CA ALA A 127 -0.44 -68.48 17.69
C ALA A 127 -0.24 -69.16 19.06
N ALA A 128 -0.81 -68.60 20.14
CA ALA A 128 -0.80 -69.23 21.45
C ALA A 128 -1.77 -70.42 21.51
N VAL A 129 -2.99 -70.27 20.99
CA VAL A 129 -3.98 -71.35 20.90
C VAL A 129 -3.48 -72.51 20.04
N LEU A 130 -2.86 -72.22 18.89
CA LEU A 130 -2.25 -73.25 18.03
C LEU A 130 -1.00 -73.92 18.64
N LYS A 131 -0.43 -73.33 19.69
CA LYS A 131 0.74 -73.87 20.41
C LYS A 131 0.35 -74.65 21.67
N GLU A 132 -0.92 -74.72 22.06
CA GLU A 132 -1.33 -75.62 23.14
C GLU A 132 -1.09 -77.08 22.69
N PRO A 133 -0.27 -77.84 23.43
CA PRO A 133 -0.05 -79.26 23.17
C PRO A 133 -1.09 -80.12 23.89
N GLU A 134 -1.35 -81.29 23.30
CA GLU A 134 -2.23 -82.42 23.69
C GLU A 134 -3.65 -82.41 23.09
#